data_AF-A0A7S2SUB0-F1
#
_entry.id   AF-A0A7S2SUB0-F1
#
_cell.length_a   1.000
_cell.length_b   1.000
_cell.length_c   1.000
_cell.angle_alpha   90.00
_cell.angle_beta   90.00
_cell.angle_gamma   90.00
#
_symmetry.space_group_name_H-M   'P 1'
#
loop_
_entity.id
_entity.type
_entity.pdbx_description
1 polymer ?
#
loop_
_entity_poly.entity_id
_entity_poly.type
_entity_poly.pdbx_seq_one_letter_code
_entity_poly.pdbx_strand_id
1 'polypeptide(L)'
;RVVRRTRVWTTQRSVLTFAAMLCSARVAFFAVVPVEWDVSDGTLRWRSWHHTTRILFFICDEVPALFFFTLYGAVALYWADLYLTAIEHHRFFQRVVLRAAVSVNVAAYTVVAILWILYCSDWDDIDYYVTYAYAVFIAVLYLLTAAAFFWFGQCVAVEYRNVPIEVQMRRTLLREIATVTYVSTCCMVVRVVGLLLVADKPIYLDHDWMFAAAVVYFLVAEVLPLVVILVFYRQLPLDPNEVLLTEEAASLFPSYQAGHKPWAAPDASREDAEEAVVASIKRLSTYMG
;
A
#
# COMPACT_ATOMS: atom_id res chain seq x y z
N ARG A 1 -17.13 40.10 -0.71
CA ARG A 1 -16.26 39.19 -1.50
C ARG A 1 -16.59 37.77 -1.08
N VAL A 2 -17.17 36.98 -1.99
CA VAL A 2 -17.46 35.55 -1.74
C VAL A 2 -16.14 34.81 -1.74
N VAL A 3 -15.68 34.36 -0.56
CA VAL A 3 -14.53 33.48 -0.45
C VAL A 3 -14.95 32.15 -1.08
N ARG A 4 -14.49 31.88 -2.31
CA ARG A 4 -14.60 30.55 -2.90
C ARG A 4 -13.81 29.61 -2.00
N ARG A 5 -14.52 28.83 -1.18
CA ARG A 5 -13.98 27.69 -0.44
C ARG A 5 -13.46 26.72 -1.51
N THR A 6 -12.16 26.77 -1.80
CA THR A 6 -11.50 25.72 -2.59
C THR A 6 -11.73 24.44 -1.81
N ARG A 7 -12.47 23.51 -2.42
CA ARG A 7 -12.81 22.22 -1.82
C ARG A 7 -11.49 21.45 -1.71
N VAL A 8 -10.85 21.54 -0.55
CA VAL A 8 -9.57 20.88 -0.26
C VAL A 8 -9.74 19.41 -0.61
N TRP A 9 -8.91 18.91 -1.54
CA TRP A 9 -8.98 17.53 -1.97
C TRP A 9 -8.52 16.68 -0.79
N THR A 10 -9.43 15.89 -0.22
CA THR A 10 -9.11 15.05 0.94
C THR A 10 -8.18 13.93 0.50
N THR A 11 -7.18 13.59 1.31
CA THR A 11 -6.18 12.56 1.00
C THR A 11 -6.81 11.23 0.59
N GLN A 12 -7.97 10.90 1.18
CA GLN A 12 -8.78 9.75 0.80
C GLN A 12 -9.27 9.79 -0.66
N ARG A 13 -9.71 10.96 -1.15
CA ARG A 13 -10.11 11.13 -2.56
C ARG A 13 -8.92 11.00 -3.50
N SER A 14 -7.74 11.48 -3.10
CA SER A 14 -6.51 11.30 -3.86
C SER A 14 -6.18 9.82 -4.03
N VAL A 15 -6.10 9.08 -2.91
CA VAL A 15 -5.79 7.65 -2.92
C VAL A 15 -6.81 6.87 -3.74
N LEU A 16 -8.11 7.16 -3.58
CA LEU A 16 -9.15 6.47 -4.33
C LEU A 16 -9.07 6.77 -5.84
N THR A 17 -8.75 8.00 -6.22
CA THR A 17 -8.63 8.39 -7.63
C THR A 17 -7.42 7.72 -8.27
N PHE A 18 -6.27 7.67 -7.57
CA PHE A 18 -5.09 6.96 -8.04
C PHE A 18 -5.33 5.45 -8.11
N ALA A 19 -5.93 4.86 -7.08
CA ALA A 19 -6.33 3.45 -7.06
C ALA A 19 -7.22 3.10 -8.27
N ALA A 20 -8.25 3.91 -8.53
CA ALA A 20 -9.14 3.70 -9.67
C ALA A 20 -8.40 3.81 -11.02
N MET A 21 -7.48 4.76 -11.16
CA MET A 21 -6.67 4.93 -12.36
C MET A 21 -5.71 3.75 -12.60
N LEU A 22 -5.15 3.17 -11.54
CA LEU A 22 -4.28 1.99 -11.65
C LEU A 22 -5.07 0.73 -11.98
N CYS A 23 -6.23 0.56 -11.35
CA CYS A 23 -7.11 -0.55 -11.66
C CYS A 23 -7.63 -0.47 -13.11
N SER A 24 -7.92 0.73 -13.62
CA SER A 24 -8.30 0.88 -15.03
C SER A 24 -7.14 0.61 -15.98
N ALA A 25 -5.92 1.05 -15.65
CA ALA A 25 -4.71 0.70 -16.41
C ALA A 25 -4.49 -0.82 -16.46
N ARG A 26 -4.74 -1.53 -15.34
CA ARG A 26 -4.69 -3.00 -15.28
C ARG A 26 -5.74 -3.67 -16.15
N VAL A 27 -6.98 -3.21 -16.10
CA VAL A 27 -8.05 -3.73 -16.97
C VAL A 27 -7.70 -3.52 -18.44
N ALA A 28 -7.17 -2.35 -18.80
CA ALA A 28 -6.71 -2.08 -20.16
C ALA A 28 -5.56 -3.01 -20.57
N PHE A 29 -4.58 -3.24 -19.70
CA PHE A 29 -3.50 -4.20 -19.95
C PHE A 29 -4.04 -5.61 -20.23
N PHE A 30 -4.94 -6.13 -19.37
CA PHE A 30 -5.55 -7.45 -19.59
C PHE A 30 -6.46 -7.52 -20.81
N ALA A 31 -7.02 -6.40 -21.27
CA ALA A 31 -7.77 -6.37 -22.53
C ALA A 31 -6.85 -6.47 -23.76
N VAL A 32 -5.61 -5.98 -23.66
CA VAL A 32 -4.61 -6.03 -24.73
C VAL A 32 -3.90 -7.38 -24.79
N VAL A 33 -3.62 -8.00 -23.64
CA VAL A 33 -2.87 -9.27 -23.55
C VAL A 33 -3.40 -10.36 -24.50
N PRO A 34 -4.70 -10.69 -24.58
CA PRO A 34 -5.20 -11.76 -25.47
C PRO A 34 -5.01 -11.49 -26.98
N VAL A 35 -4.91 -10.23 -27.39
CA VAL A 35 -4.72 -9.84 -28.79
C VAL A 35 -3.27 -10.06 -29.23
N GLU A 36 -2.38 -9.91 -28.26
CA GLU A 36 -0.96 -9.65 -28.46
C GLU A 36 -0.05 -10.80 -27.97
N TRP A 37 -0.55 -11.63 -27.08
CA TRP A 37 0.13 -12.82 -26.60
C TRP A 37 0.10 -13.90 -27.67
N ASP A 38 1.24 -14.49 -28.03
CA ASP A 38 1.24 -15.63 -28.94
C ASP A 38 0.89 -16.89 -28.14
N VAL A 39 -0.24 -17.45 -28.51
CA VAL A 39 -0.95 -18.44 -27.71
C VAL A 39 -0.18 -19.77 -27.75
N SER A 40 0.43 -20.10 -28.90
CA SER A 40 1.11 -21.38 -29.15
C SER A 40 2.54 -21.50 -28.62
N ASP A 41 3.29 -20.40 -28.54
CA ASP A 41 4.70 -20.45 -28.10
C ASP A 41 4.86 -20.05 -26.62
N GLY A 42 3.78 -19.56 -25.99
CA GLY A 42 3.86 -18.97 -24.64
C GLY A 42 4.83 -17.78 -24.56
N THR A 43 5.16 -17.25 -25.74
CA THR A 43 6.00 -16.09 -25.96
C THR A 43 5.15 -14.99 -26.56
N LEU A 44 5.73 -13.81 -26.55
CA LEU A 44 5.11 -12.58 -26.97
C LEU A 44 5.18 -12.49 -28.52
N ARG A 45 4.06 -12.24 -29.23
CA ARG A 45 3.89 -12.35 -30.71
C ARG A 45 4.75 -11.38 -31.55
N TRP A 46 5.69 -10.67 -30.92
CA TRP A 46 6.32 -9.47 -31.42
C TRP A 46 7.50 -9.65 -32.37
N ARG A 47 7.82 -10.87 -32.84
CA ARG A 47 9.02 -11.10 -33.67
C ARG A 47 9.06 -10.24 -34.96
N SER A 48 7.95 -9.56 -35.30
CA SER A 48 7.83 -8.58 -36.40
C SER A 48 7.62 -7.11 -36.00
N TRP A 49 7.64 -6.73 -34.71
CA TRP A 49 7.26 -5.37 -34.26
C TRP A 49 8.45 -4.47 -33.87
N HIS A 50 8.26 -3.15 -33.97
CA HIS A 50 9.24 -2.12 -33.57
C HIS A 50 9.47 -2.10 -32.05
N HIS A 51 10.71 -1.86 -31.60
CA HIS A 51 11.12 -1.80 -30.18
C HIS A 51 10.21 -0.96 -29.26
N THR A 52 9.55 0.06 -29.82
CA THR A 52 8.64 0.96 -29.09
C THR A 52 7.42 0.26 -28.51
N THR A 53 6.80 -0.70 -29.21
CA THR A 53 5.61 -1.40 -28.69
C THR A 53 5.96 -2.34 -27.53
N ARG A 54 7.13 -2.97 -27.60
CA ARG A 54 7.69 -3.79 -26.51
C ARG A 54 7.90 -2.97 -25.24
N ILE A 55 8.49 -1.77 -25.35
CA ILE A 55 8.65 -0.87 -24.20
C ILE A 55 7.29 -0.48 -23.62
N LEU A 56 6.34 -0.08 -24.45
CA LEU A 56 5.02 0.34 -23.98
C LEU A 56 4.29 -0.79 -23.25
N PHE A 57 4.43 -2.04 -23.71
CA PHE A 57 3.86 -3.20 -23.04
C PHE A 57 4.43 -3.40 -21.63
N PHE A 58 5.76 -3.38 -21.47
CA PHE A 58 6.40 -3.46 -20.16
C PHE A 58 6.02 -2.27 -19.28
N ILE A 59 6.03 -1.04 -19.79
CA ILE A 59 5.61 0.14 -19.03
C ILE A 59 4.18 -0.01 -18.52
N CYS A 60 3.26 -0.49 -19.35
CA CYS A 60 1.86 -0.70 -18.97
C CYS A 60 1.66 -1.75 -17.87
N ASP A 61 2.52 -2.76 -17.78
CA ASP A 61 2.47 -3.78 -16.71
C ASP A 61 3.19 -3.32 -15.42
N GLU A 62 4.37 -2.74 -15.60
CA GLU A 62 5.35 -2.48 -14.54
C GLU A 62 5.09 -1.18 -13.79
N VAL A 63 4.60 -0.14 -14.48
CA VAL A 63 4.26 1.14 -13.82
C VAL A 63 3.14 0.95 -12.79
N PRO A 64 2.01 0.28 -13.11
CA PRO A 64 1.01 -0.02 -12.10
C PRO A 64 1.58 -0.85 -10.94
N ALA A 65 2.41 -1.86 -11.22
CA ALA A 65 3.05 -2.68 -10.20
C ALA A 65 3.94 -1.86 -9.25
N LEU A 66 4.77 -0.95 -9.77
CA LEU A 66 5.63 -0.07 -8.98
C LEU A 66 4.81 0.91 -8.14
N PHE A 67 3.72 1.43 -8.69
CA PHE A 67 2.85 2.33 -7.94
C PHE A 67 2.16 1.61 -6.79
N PHE A 68 1.67 0.38 -7.01
CA PHE A 68 1.14 -0.46 -5.94
C PHE A 68 2.19 -0.68 -4.85
N PHE A 69 3.43 -1.01 -5.23
CA PHE A 69 4.55 -1.11 -4.28
C PHE A 69 4.73 0.18 -3.46
N THR A 70 4.74 1.35 -4.10
CA THR A 70 4.84 2.65 -3.41
C THR A 70 3.67 2.87 -2.45
N LEU A 71 2.44 2.59 -2.88
CA LEU A 71 1.25 2.74 -2.06
C LEU A 71 1.30 1.85 -0.82
N TYR A 72 1.68 0.58 -1.00
CA TYR A 72 1.86 -0.36 0.10
C TYR A 72 2.98 0.07 1.04
N GLY A 73 4.11 0.53 0.50
CA GLY A 73 5.19 1.11 1.29
C GLY A 73 4.75 2.33 2.10
N ALA A 74 3.94 3.21 1.54
CA ALA A 74 3.41 4.39 2.22
C ALA A 74 2.48 4.02 3.39
N VAL A 75 1.65 2.99 3.21
CA VAL A 75 0.79 2.47 4.28
C VAL A 75 1.63 1.79 5.37
N ALA A 76 2.67 1.03 5.02
CA ALA A 76 3.61 0.47 5.99
C ALA A 76 4.34 1.58 6.79
N LEU A 77 4.75 2.66 6.12
CA LEU A 77 5.34 3.84 6.76
C LEU A 77 4.35 4.55 7.68
N TYR A 78 3.07 4.59 7.33
CA TYR A 78 2.05 5.13 8.22
C TYR A 78 1.95 4.33 9.52
N TRP A 79 1.93 2.99 9.44
CA TRP A 79 1.98 2.14 10.63
C TRP A 79 3.26 2.40 11.45
N ALA A 80 4.39 2.58 10.78
CA ALA A 80 5.65 2.90 11.43
C ALA A 80 5.62 4.28 12.14
N ASP A 81 5.03 5.30 11.53
CA ASP A 81 4.87 6.62 12.15
C ASP A 81 3.97 6.57 13.38
N LEU A 82 2.83 5.87 13.30
CA LEU A 82 1.93 5.68 14.45
C LEU A 82 2.65 5.01 15.62
N TYR A 83 3.36 3.93 15.35
CA TYR A 83 4.12 3.20 16.37
C TYR A 83 5.24 4.04 16.97
N LEU A 84 6.08 4.66 16.14
CA LEU A 84 7.23 5.43 16.63
C LEU A 84 6.80 6.73 17.30
N THR A 85 5.66 7.30 16.93
CA THR A 85 5.08 8.45 17.63
C THR A 85 4.58 8.04 19.01
N ALA A 86 3.96 6.87 19.15
CA ALA A 86 3.51 6.36 20.45
C ALA A 86 4.65 6.10 21.44
N ILE A 87 5.85 5.76 20.95
CA ILE A 87 7.06 5.56 21.77
C ILE A 87 7.97 6.82 21.76
N GLU A 88 7.44 7.99 21.36
CA GLU A 88 8.19 9.27 21.35
C GLU A 88 9.48 9.30 20.47
N HIS A 89 9.66 8.31 19.60
CA HIS A 89 10.80 8.18 18.69
C HIS A 89 10.60 8.87 17.33
N HIS A 90 9.78 9.91 17.27
CA HIS A 90 9.41 10.60 16.02
C HIS A 90 10.63 11.13 15.22
N ARG A 91 11.66 11.63 15.92
CA ARG A 91 12.89 12.14 15.26
C ARG A 91 13.72 11.04 14.59
N PHE A 92 13.58 9.79 15.03
CA PHE A 92 14.23 8.64 14.40
C PHE A 92 13.48 8.23 13.13
N PHE A 93 12.14 8.23 13.17
CA PHE A 93 11.30 7.97 12.00
C PHE A 93 11.66 8.89 10.83
N GLN A 94 11.65 10.21 11.05
CA GLN A 94 11.91 11.19 9.98
C GLN A 94 13.35 11.13 9.43
N ARG A 95 14.34 10.88 10.29
CA ARG A 95 15.75 10.92 9.88
C ARG A 95 16.22 9.64 9.21
N VAL A 96 15.68 8.49 9.62
CA VAL A 96 16.19 7.19 9.20
C VAL A 96 15.14 6.44 8.39
N VAL A 97 14.01 6.09 9.00
CA VAL A 97 13.01 5.18 8.40
C VAL A 97 12.40 5.78 7.13
N LEU A 98 11.93 7.04 7.20
CA LEU A 98 11.33 7.72 6.06
C LEU A 98 12.33 7.88 4.91
N ARG A 99 13.56 8.30 5.21
CA ARG A 99 14.61 8.50 4.18
C ARG A 99 15.03 7.19 3.54
N ALA A 100 15.16 6.13 4.33
CA ALA A 100 15.46 4.80 3.83
C ALA A 100 14.36 4.31 2.88
N ALA A 101 13.09 4.43 3.27
CA ALA A 101 11.97 4.03 2.42
C ALA A 101 11.88 4.84 1.12
N VAL A 102 12.09 6.16 1.18
CA VAL A 102 12.18 7.01 -0.02
C VAL A 102 13.34 6.56 -0.91
N SER A 103 14.51 6.27 -0.33
CA SER A 103 15.67 5.80 -1.11
C SER A 103 15.43 4.45 -1.78
N VAL A 104 14.76 3.51 -1.09
CA VAL A 104 14.37 2.20 -1.64
C VAL A 104 13.35 2.40 -2.77
N ASN A 105 12.38 3.30 -2.60
CA ASN A 105 11.40 3.59 -3.64
C ASN A 105 12.07 4.19 -4.88
N VAL A 106 12.94 5.19 -4.72
CA VAL A 106 13.69 5.77 -5.85
C VAL A 106 14.56 4.71 -6.54
N ALA A 107 15.24 3.86 -5.76
CA ALA A 107 16.04 2.76 -6.30
C ALA A 107 15.19 1.75 -7.09
N ALA A 108 14.01 1.39 -6.58
CA ALA A 108 13.07 0.48 -7.26
C ALA A 108 12.69 0.99 -8.66
N TYR A 109 12.27 2.25 -8.76
CA TYR A 109 11.89 2.85 -10.05
C TYR A 109 13.10 2.98 -10.98
N THR A 110 14.27 3.31 -10.44
CA THR A 110 15.50 3.46 -11.23
C THR A 110 15.94 2.13 -11.83
N VAL A 111 15.98 1.06 -11.03
CA VAL A 111 16.37 -0.27 -11.48
C VAL A 111 15.40 -0.81 -12.53
N VAL A 112 14.08 -0.68 -12.31
CA VAL A 112 13.08 -1.14 -13.29
C VAL A 112 13.17 -0.33 -14.59
N ALA A 113 13.40 0.99 -14.54
CA ALA A 113 13.62 1.80 -15.73
C ALA A 113 14.88 1.36 -16.51
N ILE A 114 15.97 1.01 -15.81
CA ILE A 114 17.17 0.46 -16.43
C ILE A 114 16.86 -0.90 -17.08
N LEU A 115 16.12 -1.77 -16.41
CA LEU A 115 15.73 -3.08 -16.96
C LEU A 115 14.90 -2.93 -18.25
N TRP A 116 14.00 -1.95 -18.34
CA TRP A 116 13.28 -1.68 -19.59
C TRP A 116 14.21 -1.29 -20.75
N ILE A 117 15.23 -0.47 -20.48
CA ILE A 117 16.22 -0.08 -21.48
C ILE A 117 17.03 -1.30 -21.92
N LEU A 118 17.44 -2.15 -20.97
CA LEU A 118 18.17 -3.38 -21.26
C LEU A 118 17.34 -4.36 -22.08
N TYR A 119 16.06 -4.57 -21.71
CA TYR A 119 15.14 -5.41 -22.47
C TYR A 119 14.82 -4.84 -23.84
N CYS A 120 14.82 -3.52 -24.02
CA CYS A 120 14.62 -2.92 -25.34
C CYS A 120 15.86 -3.05 -26.24
N SER A 121 17.05 -3.19 -25.65
CA SER A 121 18.31 -3.24 -26.37
C SER A 121 18.41 -4.55 -27.15
N ASP A 122 18.77 -4.48 -28.44
CA ASP A 122 18.95 -5.62 -29.36
C ASP A 122 20.08 -6.59 -28.98
N TRP A 123 20.61 -6.44 -27.78
CA TRP A 123 21.77 -7.16 -27.27
C TRP A 123 21.38 -8.48 -26.62
N ASP A 124 20.08 -8.70 -26.34
CA ASP A 124 19.61 -9.84 -25.58
C ASP A 124 18.37 -10.48 -26.22
N ASP A 125 18.53 -11.71 -26.74
CA ASP A 125 17.45 -12.60 -27.21
C ASP A 125 16.71 -13.18 -25.98
N ILE A 126 16.01 -12.32 -25.24
CA ILE A 126 15.21 -12.76 -24.09
C ILE A 126 13.84 -13.20 -24.58
N ASP A 127 13.62 -14.52 -24.59
CA ASP A 127 12.35 -15.13 -25.01
C ASP A 127 11.27 -15.08 -23.91
N TYR A 128 11.65 -14.86 -22.65
CA TYR A 128 10.73 -14.93 -21.50
C TYR A 128 10.18 -13.57 -21.08
N TYR A 129 8.88 -13.54 -20.77
CA TYR A 129 8.19 -12.34 -20.26
C TYR A 129 8.77 -11.86 -18.92
N VAL A 130 9.07 -12.80 -18.01
CA VAL A 130 9.65 -12.51 -16.69
C VAL A 130 11.01 -13.17 -16.59
N THR A 131 12.08 -12.38 -16.62
CA THR A 131 13.43 -12.90 -16.37
C THR A 131 13.64 -13.14 -14.88
N TYR A 132 14.43 -14.15 -14.52
CA TYR A 132 14.75 -14.47 -13.13
C TYR A 132 15.35 -13.30 -12.33
N ALA A 133 16.24 -12.51 -12.94
CA ALA A 133 16.84 -11.34 -12.28
C ALA A 133 15.78 -10.30 -11.87
N TYR A 134 14.85 -9.99 -12.78
CA TYR A 134 13.73 -9.10 -12.51
C TYR A 134 12.79 -9.70 -11.45
N ALA A 135 12.46 -10.99 -11.57
CA ALA A 135 11.60 -11.69 -10.62
C ALA A 135 12.15 -11.62 -9.18
N VAL A 136 13.46 -11.90 -9.00
CA VAL A 136 14.12 -11.83 -7.70
C VAL A 136 14.14 -10.41 -7.17
N PHE A 137 14.43 -9.40 -8.00
CA PHE A 137 14.47 -8.01 -7.58
C PHE A 137 13.10 -7.55 -7.03
N ILE A 138 12.04 -7.79 -7.79
CA ILE A 138 10.68 -7.43 -7.38
C ILE A 138 10.24 -8.26 -6.17
N ALA A 139 10.57 -9.55 -6.14
CA ALA A 139 10.30 -10.40 -4.98
C ALA A 139 10.90 -9.83 -3.69
N VAL A 140 12.15 -9.36 -3.73
CA VAL A 140 12.81 -8.72 -2.58
C VAL A 140 12.06 -7.45 -2.15
N LEU A 141 11.68 -6.58 -3.08
CA LEU A 141 10.92 -5.37 -2.77
C LEU A 141 9.60 -5.68 -2.07
N TYR A 142 8.83 -6.63 -2.62
CA TYR A 142 7.55 -7.02 -2.03
C TYR A 142 7.68 -7.77 -0.70
N LEU A 143 8.75 -8.54 -0.49
CA LEU A 143 9.06 -9.14 0.81
C LEU A 143 9.45 -8.09 1.86
N LEU A 144 10.22 -7.07 1.48
CA LEU A 144 10.54 -5.96 2.38
C LEU A 144 9.26 -5.21 2.81
N THR A 145 8.35 -4.96 1.87
CA THR A 145 7.04 -4.35 2.16
C THR A 145 6.20 -5.27 3.06
N ALA A 146 6.14 -6.57 2.78
CA ALA A 146 5.43 -7.54 3.60
C ALA A 146 5.98 -7.60 5.03
N ALA A 147 7.31 -7.63 5.18
CA ALA A 147 7.98 -7.62 6.48
C ALA A 147 7.70 -6.33 7.25
N ALA A 148 7.74 -5.18 6.58
CA ALA A 148 7.41 -3.89 7.18
C ALA A 148 5.95 -3.85 7.66
N PHE A 149 5.00 -4.32 6.84
CA PHE A 149 3.59 -4.43 7.23
C PHE A 149 3.41 -5.32 8.45
N PHE A 150 4.00 -6.50 8.42
CA PHE A 150 3.86 -7.46 9.50
C PHE A 150 4.46 -6.91 10.79
N TRP A 151 5.70 -6.43 10.75
CA TRP A 151 6.40 -5.92 11.93
C TRP A 151 5.70 -4.70 12.53
N PHE A 152 5.50 -3.64 11.72
CA PHE A 152 4.88 -2.41 12.22
C PHE A 152 3.40 -2.63 12.58
N GLY A 153 2.67 -3.46 11.83
CA GLY A 153 1.28 -3.80 12.15
C GLY A 153 1.14 -4.51 13.50
N GLN A 154 2.02 -5.47 13.81
CA GLN A 154 2.02 -6.14 15.12
C GLN A 154 2.42 -5.18 16.25
N CYS A 155 3.46 -4.37 16.04
CA CYS A 155 3.93 -3.37 16.99
C CYS A 155 2.83 -2.35 17.34
N VAL A 156 2.14 -1.81 16.33
CA VAL A 156 0.97 -0.93 16.52
C VAL A 156 -0.12 -1.65 17.31
N ALA A 157 -0.45 -2.89 16.95
CA ALA A 157 -1.50 -3.64 17.64
C ALA A 157 -1.19 -3.92 19.12
N VAL A 158 0.09 -4.05 19.50
CA VAL A 158 0.51 -4.17 20.90
C VAL A 158 0.35 -2.83 21.62
N GLU A 159 0.81 -1.74 21.01
CA GLU A 159 0.77 -0.42 21.65
C GLU A 159 -0.66 0.07 21.87
N TYR A 160 -1.56 -0.13 20.90
CA TYR A 160 -2.98 0.19 21.06
C TYR A 160 -3.69 -0.61 22.16
N ARG A 161 -3.15 -1.76 22.62
CA ARG A 161 -3.70 -2.47 23.78
C ARG A 161 -3.40 -1.76 25.10
N ASN A 162 -2.31 -0.99 25.15
CA ASN A 162 -1.85 -0.31 26.36
C ASN A 162 -2.63 0.99 26.60
N VAL A 163 -3.24 1.58 25.57
CA VAL A 163 -4.04 2.80 25.71
C VAL A 163 -5.38 2.50 26.41
N PRO A 164 -5.75 3.24 27.47
CA PRO A 164 -7.03 3.09 28.17
C PRO A 164 -8.17 3.72 27.36
N ILE A 165 -8.58 3.04 26.29
CA ILE A 165 -9.75 3.37 25.46
C ILE A 165 -10.93 2.50 25.88
N GLU A 166 -12.15 2.99 25.66
CA GLU A 166 -13.40 2.22 25.71
C GLU A 166 -13.19 0.81 25.14
N VAL A 167 -13.41 -0.21 25.98
CA VAL A 167 -13.05 -1.61 25.69
C VAL A 167 -13.69 -2.18 24.42
N GLN A 168 -14.83 -1.64 23.98
CA GLN A 168 -15.53 -2.05 22.77
C GLN A 168 -14.91 -1.43 21.50
N MET A 169 -14.67 -0.12 21.48
CA MET A 169 -14.07 0.58 20.34
C MET A 169 -12.65 0.07 20.04
N ARG A 170 -11.86 -0.15 21.11
CA ARG A 170 -10.50 -0.71 21.01
C ARG A 170 -10.45 -2.09 20.37
N ARG A 171 -11.39 -2.99 20.71
CA ARG A 171 -11.42 -4.36 20.19
C ARG A 171 -11.74 -4.41 18.70
N THR A 172 -12.63 -3.55 18.24
CA THR A 172 -13.00 -3.46 16.81
C THR A 172 -11.83 -2.92 16.00
N LEU A 173 -11.23 -1.80 16.43
CA LEU A 173 -10.10 -1.20 15.74
C LEU A 173 -8.88 -2.15 15.68
N LEU A 174 -8.55 -2.83 16.79
CA LEU A 174 -7.45 -3.80 16.80
C LEU A 174 -7.69 -4.99 15.85
N ARG A 175 -8.93 -5.46 15.73
CA ARG A 175 -9.28 -6.51 14.75
C ARG A 175 -9.16 -6.01 13.33
N GLU A 176 -9.57 -4.77 13.06
CA GLU A 176 -9.46 -4.15 11.74
C GLU A 176 -7.99 -4.00 11.33
N ILE A 177 -7.15 -3.43 12.20
CA ILE A 177 -5.70 -3.30 11.97
C ILE A 177 -5.09 -4.69 11.69
N ALA A 178 -5.37 -5.68 12.53
CA ALA A 178 -4.85 -7.03 12.36
C ALA A 178 -5.32 -7.68 11.04
N THR A 179 -6.57 -7.43 10.64
CA THR A 179 -7.14 -7.94 9.37
C THR A 179 -6.41 -7.32 8.19
N VAL A 180 -6.22 -6.00 8.19
CA VAL A 180 -5.51 -5.28 7.13
C VAL A 180 -4.07 -5.78 7.00
N THR A 181 -3.35 -5.89 8.12
CA THR A 181 -1.97 -6.38 8.13
C THR A 181 -1.89 -7.81 7.60
N TYR A 182 -2.73 -8.72 8.10
CA TYR A 182 -2.67 -10.14 7.72
C TYR A 182 -3.01 -10.35 6.25
N VAL A 183 -4.14 -9.79 5.79
CA VAL A 183 -4.57 -9.94 4.39
C VAL A 183 -3.54 -9.33 3.45
N SER A 184 -3.06 -8.12 3.74
CA SER A 184 -2.07 -7.45 2.88
C SER A 184 -0.76 -8.23 2.82
N THR A 185 -0.27 -8.73 3.97
CA THR A 185 0.95 -9.55 4.03
C THR A 185 0.79 -10.84 3.22
N CYS A 186 -0.32 -11.55 3.36
CA CYS A 186 -0.61 -12.74 2.57
C CYS A 186 -0.64 -12.44 1.07
N CYS A 187 -1.26 -11.33 0.65
CA CYS A 187 -1.30 -10.93 -0.75
C CYS A 187 0.10 -10.64 -1.31
N MET A 188 0.96 -9.95 -0.55
CA MET A 188 2.35 -9.70 -0.97
C MET A 188 3.14 -11.01 -1.11
N VAL A 189 2.94 -11.97 -0.20
CA VAL A 189 3.59 -13.29 -0.28
C VAL A 189 3.11 -14.07 -1.50
N VAL A 190 1.79 -14.09 -1.77
CA VAL A 190 1.22 -14.71 -2.97
C VAL A 190 1.83 -14.11 -4.24
N ARG A 191 2.01 -12.78 -4.28
CA ARG A 191 2.67 -12.09 -5.40
C ARG A 191 4.11 -12.56 -5.59
N VAL A 192 4.88 -12.61 -4.52
CA VAL A 192 6.27 -13.05 -4.56
C VAL A 192 6.38 -14.49 -5.08
N VAL A 193 5.55 -15.39 -4.54
CA VAL A 193 5.53 -16.80 -4.95
C VAL A 193 5.13 -16.92 -6.42
N GLY A 194 4.05 -16.26 -6.84
CA GLY A 194 3.59 -16.29 -8.23
C GLY A 194 4.66 -15.81 -9.21
N LEU A 195 5.33 -14.70 -8.90
CA LEU A 195 6.38 -14.15 -9.74
C LEU A 195 7.59 -15.09 -9.86
N LEU A 196 8.04 -15.68 -8.75
CA LEU A 196 9.17 -16.63 -8.76
C LEU A 196 8.81 -17.96 -9.46
N LEU A 197 7.55 -18.39 -9.41
CA LEU A 197 7.11 -19.60 -10.10
C LEU A 197 7.13 -19.44 -11.62
N VAL A 198 6.89 -18.23 -12.12
CA VAL A 198 6.79 -17.88 -13.54
C VAL A 198 8.15 -17.45 -14.14
N ALA A 199 9.13 -17.11 -13.29
CA ALA A 199 10.46 -16.69 -13.71
C ALA A 199 11.14 -17.70 -14.68
N ASP A 200 11.70 -17.18 -15.78
CA ASP A 200 12.37 -17.92 -16.85
C ASP A 200 11.54 -19.09 -17.43
N LYS A 201 10.21 -18.94 -17.44
CA LYS A 201 9.30 -19.92 -18.04
C LYS A 201 8.38 -19.28 -19.07
N PRO A 202 8.10 -19.98 -20.17
CA PRO A 202 7.07 -19.56 -21.11
C PRO A 202 5.70 -19.68 -20.44
N ILE A 203 4.84 -18.67 -20.64
CA ILE A 203 3.49 -18.66 -20.06
C ILE A 203 2.52 -18.99 -21.18
N TYR A 204 2.09 -20.25 -21.23
CA TYR A 204 1.11 -20.69 -22.20
C TYR A 204 -0.29 -20.20 -21.79
N LEU A 205 -0.78 -19.16 -22.46
CA LEU A 205 -2.16 -18.68 -22.31
C LEU A 205 -3.14 -19.43 -23.25
N ASP A 206 -2.74 -20.61 -23.73
CA ASP A 206 -3.49 -21.50 -24.64
C ASP A 206 -4.87 -21.92 -24.14
N HIS A 207 -5.12 -21.86 -22.83
CA HIS A 207 -6.39 -22.27 -22.26
C HIS A 207 -7.02 -21.12 -21.48
N ASP A 208 -8.33 -20.90 -21.69
CA ASP A 208 -9.12 -19.87 -21.03
C ASP A 208 -8.94 -19.87 -19.49
N TRP A 209 -8.69 -21.04 -18.90
CA TRP A 209 -8.46 -21.18 -17.46
C TRP A 209 -7.14 -20.55 -17.00
N MET A 210 -6.07 -20.60 -17.81
CA MET A 210 -4.76 -20.05 -17.44
C MET A 210 -4.80 -18.52 -17.49
N PHE A 211 -5.47 -17.96 -18.50
CA PHE A 211 -5.74 -16.53 -18.57
C PHE A 211 -6.61 -16.06 -17.39
N ALA A 212 -7.68 -16.79 -17.06
CA ALA A 212 -8.50 -16.50 -15.89
C ALA A 212 -7.69 -16.58 -14.58
N ALA A 213 -6.79 -17.56 -14.45
CA ALA A 213 -5.89 -17.69 -13.30
C ALA A 213 -4.94 -16.49 -13.19
N ALA A 214 -4.41 -15.97 -14.31
CA ALA A 214 -3.62 -14.75 -14.33
C ALA A 214 -4.44 -13.54 -13.84
N VAL A 215 -5.65 -13.35 -14.37
CA VAL A 215 -6.55 -12.27 -13.91
C VAL A 215 -6.82 -12.37 -12.41
N VAL A 216 -7.16 -13.56 -11.91
CA VAL A 216 -7.41 -13.81 -10.48
C VAL A 216 -6.15 -13.54 -9.65
N TYR A 217 -4.97 -13.95 -10.11
CA TYR A 217 -3.72 -13.68 -9.44
C TYR A 217 -3.50 -12.16 -9.24
N PHE A 218 -3.71 -11.33 -10.27
CA PHE A 218 -3.57 -9.88 -10.12
C PHE A 218 -4.68 -9.26 -9.27
N LEU A 219 -5.92 -9.75 -9.35
CA LEU A 219 -7.00 -9.29 -8.46
C LEU A 219 -6.67 -9.55 -6.99
N VAL A 220 -6.15 -10.73 -6.66
CA VAL A 220 -5.76 -11.09 -5.30
C VAL A 220 -4.49 -10.36 -4.87
N ALA A 221 -3.47 -10.28 -5.73
CA ALA A 221 -2.19 -9.69 -5.39
C ALA A 221 -2.22 -8.15 -5.30
N GLU A 222 -3.10 -7.48 -6.06
CA GLU A 222 -3.11 -6.03 -6.18
C GLU A 222 -4.43 -5.39 -5.75
N VAL A 223 -5.58 -5.91 -6.19
CA VAL A 223 -6.86 -5.24 -5.92
C VAL A 223 -7.37 -5.54 -4.51
N LEU A 224 -7.26 -6.78 -4.05
CA LEU A 224 -7.69 -7.18 -2.72
C LEU A 224 -7.02 -6.39 -1.58
N PRO A 225 -5.68 -6.29 -1.50
CA PRO A 225 -5.02 -5.50 -0.45
C PRO A 225 -5.40 -4.02 -0.53
N LEU A 226 -5.54 -3.47 -1.73
CA LEU A 226 -5.99 -2.09 -1.95
C LEU A 226 -7.40 -1.85 -1.39
N VAL A 227 -8.35 -2.74 -1.68
CA VAL A 227 -9.74 -2.62 -1.19
C VAL A 227 -9.78 -2.69 0.34
N VAL A 228 -9.04 -3.61 0.94
CA VAL A 228 -8.97 -3.76 2.40
C VAL A 228 -8.40 -2.50 3.06
N ILE A 229 -7.33 -1.94 2.49
CA ILE A 229 -6.74 -0.67 2.95
C ILE A 229 -7.74 0.49 2.82
N LEU A 230 -8.47 0.58 1.71
CA LEU A 230 -9.47 1.63 1.50
C LEU A 230 -10.65 1.54 2.47
N VAL A 231 -11.12 0.32 2.76
CA VAL A 231 -12.17 0.08 3.76
C VAL A 231 -11.70 0.54 5.13
N PHE A 232 -10.46 0.18 5.51
CA PHE A 232 -9.86 0.64 6.76
C PHE A 232 -9.78 2.17 6.86
N TYR A 233 -9.29 2.85 5.81
CA TYR A 233 -9.21 4.32 5.80
C TYR A 233 -10.56 5.02 5.85
N ARG A 234 -11.64 4.37 5.38
CA ARG A 234 -13.00 4.91 5.50
C ARG A 234 -13.51 4.91 6.95
N GLN A 235 -12.97 4.04 7.79
CA GLN A 235 -13.41 3.88 9.18
C GLN A 235 -12.66 4.83 10.13
N LEU A 236 -11.60 5.50 9.70
CA LEU A 236 -10.99 6.57 10.47
C LEU A 236 -11.90 7.81 10.45
N PRO A 237 -12.30 8.37 11.62
CA PRO A 237 -13.09 9.58 11.67
C PRO A 237 -12.30 10.74 11.06
N LEU A 238 -12.85 11.33 10.00
CA LEU A 238 -12.21 12.36 9.18
C LEU A 238 -12.74 13.77 9.44
N ASP A 239 -13.62 13.94 10.44
CA ASP A 239 -14.17 15.25 10.79
C ASP A 239 -13.60 15.77 12.12
N PRO A 240 -12.79 16.86 12.08
CA PRO A 240 -12.44 17.63 13.28
C PRO A 240 -13.69 18.13 14.06
N ASN A 241 -14.83 18.23 13.37
CA ASN A 241 -16.11 18.59 13.96
C ASN A 241 -16.81 17.40 14.64
N GLU A 242 -16.52 16.15 14.26
CA GLU A 242 -17.01 14.98 15.01
C GLU A 242 -16.26 14.80 16.33
N VAL A 243 -14.98 15.20 16.39
CA VAL A 243 -14.22 15.26 17.65
C VAL A 243 -14.84 16.27 18.62
N LEU A 244 -15.34 17.40 18.12
CA LEU A 244 -16.10 18.38 18.90
C LEU A 244 -17.50 17.86 19.31
N LEU A 245 -18.14 17.05 18.47
CA LEU A 245 -19.40 16.37 18.84
C LEU A 245 -19.17 15.29 19.90
N THR A 246 -17.99 14.67 19.97
CA THR A 246 -17.62 13.81 21.09
C THR A 246 -17.36 14.58 22.40
N GLU A 247 -16.99 15.86 22.36
CA GLU A 247 -16.95 16.69 23.58
C GLU A 247 -18.36 17.02 24.10
N GLU A 248 -19.29 17.31 23.20
CA GLU A 248 -20.70 17.53 23.58
C GLU A 248 -21.38 16.22 24.00
N ALA A 249 -21.02 15.08 23.39
CA ALA A 249 -21.44 13.75 23.82
C ALA A 249 -20.78 13.32 25.14
N ALA A 250 -19.58 13.79 25.47
CA ALA A 250 -18.93 13.55 26.77
C ALA A 250 -19.68 14.24 27.92
N SER A 251 -20.46 15.29 27.65
CA SER A 251 -21.36 15.90 28.63
C SER A 251 -22.64 15.09 28.90
N LEU A 252 -22.98 14.13 28.03
CA LEU A 252 -24.19 13.29 28.11
C LEU A 252 -23.99 11.98 28.90
N PHE A 253 -22.78 11.68 29.39
CA PHE A 253 -22.48 10.45 30.15
C PHE A 253 -21.87 10.75 31.54
N PRO A 254 -22.70 10.94 32.58
CA PRO A 254 -22.25 11.29 33.94
C PRO A 254 -21.40 10.22 34.63
N SER A 255 -21.34 9.00 34.10
CA SER A 255 -20.61 7.88 34.69
C SER A 255 -19.08 7.96 34.55
N TYR A 256 -18.54 8.91 33.79
CA TYR A 256 -17.09 9.12 33.66
C TYR A 256 -16.51 10.08 34.72
N GLN A 257 -17.35 10.82 35.47
CA GLN A 257 -16.88 11.74 36.52
C GLN A 257 -16.70 11.11 37.91
N ALA A 258 -17.18 9.88 38.13
CA ALA A 258 -17.14 9.24 39.44
C ALA A 258 -15.96 8.27 39.59
N GLY A 259 -14.80 8.83 39.92
CA GLY A 259 -13.83 8.18 40.82
C GLY A 259 -13.13 6.92 40.34
N HIS A 260 -12.00 7.08 39.64
CA HIS A 260 -10.84 6.22 39.87
C HIS A 260 -9.56 6.99 39.54
N LYS A 261 -8.75 7.28 40.56
CA LYS A 261 -7.41 7.86 40.39
C LYS A 261 -6.53 6.88 39.60
N PRO A 262 -5.95 7.27 38.45
CA PRO A 262 -4.86 6.51 37.86
C PRO A 262 -3.55 6.87 38.55
N TRP A 263 -2.74 5.82 38.71
CA TRP A 263 -1.37 5.81 39.22
C TRP A 263 -0.46 6.84 38.55
N ALA A 264 0.42 7.43 39.35
CA ALA A 264 1.36 8.48 38.98
C ALA A 264 2.43 8.01 37.98
N ALA A 265 2.46 8.65 36.81
CA ALA A 265 3.59 8.83 35.90
C ALA A 265 3.33 10.13 35.10
N PRO A 266 4.38 10.87 34.68
CA PRO A 266 4.31 12.33 34.55
C PRO A 266 3.55 12.82 33.32
N ASP A 267 2.49 13.59 33.60
CA ASP A 267 2.08 14.84 32.94
C ASP A 267 1.92 14.90 31.41
N ALA A 268 1.68 13.79 30.71
CA ALA A 268 1.13 13.85 29.36
C ALA A 268 -0.38 14.05 29.45
N SER A 269 -0.83 15.28 29.21
CA SER A 269 -2.24 15.64 29.26
C SER A 269 -2.99 14.97 28.10
N ARG A 270 -4.29 14.74 28.28
CA ARG A 270 -5.18 14.19 27.25
C ARG A 270 -5.15 15.01 25.94
N GLU A 271 -4.85 16.31 26.04
CA GLU A 271 -4.64 17.20 24.89
C GLU A 271 -3.41 16.81 24.06
N ASP A 272 -2.33 16.32 24.69
CA ASP A 272 -1.10 15.92 23.99
C ASP A 272 -1.31 14.66 23.13
N ALA A 273 -2.16 13.73 23.60
CA ALA A 273 -2.53 12.53 22.85
C ALA A 273 -3.47 12.84 21.68
N GLU A 274 -4.43 13.75 21.87
CA GLU A 274 -5.34 14.20 20.82
C GLU A 274 -4.60 15.04 19.76
N GLU A 275 -3.68 15.93 20.16
CA GLU A 275 -2.80 16.65 19.24
C GLU A 275 -1.88 15.69 18.46
N ALA A 276 -1.36 14.64 19.08
CA ALA A 276 -0.53 13.65 18.40
C ALA A 276 -1.29 12.92 17.28
N VAL A 277 -2.54 12.49 17.54
CA VAL A 277 -3.40 11.83 16.55
C VAL A 277 -3.76 12.77 15.40
N VAL A 278 -4.18 14.00 15.72
CA VAL A 278 -4.51 15.03 14.71
C VAL A 278 -3.28 15.40 13.88
N ALA A 279 -2.11 15.49 14.50
CA ALA A 279 -0.85 15.75 13.81
C ALA A 279 -0.39 14.57 12.93
N SER A 280 -0.66 13.32 13.32
CA SER A 280 -0.41 12.14 12.46
C SER A 280 -1.35 12.10 11.25
N ILE A 281 -2.62 12.49 11.41
CA ILE A 281 -3.58 12.62 10.31
C ILE A 281 -3.16 13.72 9.33
N LYS A 282 -2.68 14.87 9.82
CA LYS A 282 -2.13 15.93 8.95
C LYS A 282 -0.85 15.50 8.23
N ARG A 283 0.04 14.75 8.91
CA ARG A 283 1.30 14.26 8.31
C ARG A 283 1.07 13.21 7.22
N LEU A 284 0.04 12.38 7.35
CA LEU A 284 -0.41 11.47 6.30
C LEU A 284 -0.74 12.17 4.98
N SER A 285 -1.37 13.34 5.05
CA SER A 285 -1.62 14.16 3.85
C SER A 285 -0.33 14.64 3.19
N THR A 286 0.76 14.79 3.94
CA THR A 286 2.07 15.21 3.46
C THR A 286 2.88 14.05 2.89
N TYR A 287 2.64 12.80 3.34
CA TYR A 287 3.31 11.61 2.80
C TYR A 287 2.74 11.11 1.47
N MET A 288 1.50 11.52 1.13
CA MET A 288 0.78 11.09 -0.07
C MET A 288 0.62 12.20 -1.14
N GLY A 289 1.12 13.41 -0.88
CA GLY A 289 1.18 14.52 -1.84
C GLY A 289 2.58 14.71 -2.37
#